data_AF-A0A6A6QXV1-F1
#
_entry.id   AF-A0A6A6QXV1-F1
#
_cell.length_a   1.000
_cell.length_b   1.000
_cell.length_c   1.000
_cell.angle_alpha   90.00
_cell.angle_beta   90.00
_cell.angle_gamma   90.00
#
_symmetry.space_group_name_H-M   'P 1'
#
loop_
_entity.id
_entity.type
_entity.pdbx_description
1 polymer ?
#
loop_
_entity_poly.entity_id
_entity_poly.type
_entity_poly.pdbx_seq_one_letter_code
_entity_poly.pdbx_strand_id
1 'polypeptide(L)'
;LPDIGHACGHNLIATTSLGVFLAVAEALEESNLPGRVRLLGTPAEETIGGKITLIKAGAYSDVDACLMMHPTSSSHFPDHSLGDAFDKTLATSTSSATFRGKSAHA
;
A
#
# COMPACT_ATOMS: atom_id res chain seq x y z
N LEU A 1 19.29 -0.49 1.41
CA LEU A 1 19.96 0.33 2.43
C LEU A 1 20.35 -0.62 3.56
N PRO A 2 21.64 -0.88 3.80
CA PRO A 2 22.07 -1.90 4.75
C PRO A 2 21.52 -1.70 6.19
N ASP A 3 21.08 -0.49 6.54
CA ASP A 3 20.51 -0.15 7.86
C ASP A 3 19.02 0.27 7.82
N ILE A 4 18.38 0.26 6.64
CA ILE A 4 16.97 0.62 6.49
C ILE A 4 16.24 -0.57 5.88
N GLY A 5 15.47 -1.25 6.72
CA GLY A 5 14.62 -2.37 6.34
C GLY A 5 13.23 -1.94 5.89
N HIS A 6 12.55 -2.82 5.16
CA HIS A 6 11.13 -2.68 4.84
C HIS A 6 10.29 -3.42 5.88
N ALA A 7 10.23 -2.89 7.11
CA ALA A 7 9.55 -3.54 8.22
C ALA A 7 8.05 -3.80 7.94
N CYS A 8 7.39 -2.90 7.20
CA CYS A 8 6.00 -3.04 6.75
C CYS A 8 5.86 -3.92 5.48
N GLY A 9 6.97 -4.47 4.95
CA GLY A 9 6.94 -5.38 3.81
C GLY A 9 6.67 -4.73 2.45
N HIS A 10 6.90 -3.41 2.29
CA HIS A 10 6.66 -2.69 1.04
C HIS A 10 7.44 -3.24 -0.17
N ASN A 11 8.59 -3.88 0.06
CA ASN A 11 9.34 -4.61 -0.98
C ASN A 11 8.56 -5.83 -1.50
N LEU A 12 7.88 -6.56 -0.61
CA LEU A 12 7.02 -7.69 -0.99
C LEU A 12 5.79 -7.17 -1.74
N ILE A 13 5.15 -6.12 -1.24
CA ILE A 13 4.00 -5.47 -1.93
C ILE A 13 4.39 -5.08 -3.36
N ALA A 14 5.52 -4.41 -3.54
CA ALA A 14 5.99 -3.98 -4.86
C ALA A 14 6.27 -5.17 -5.79
N THR A 15 6.98 -6.19 -5.28
CA THR A 15 7.33 -7.39 -6.06
C THR A 15 6.08 -8.17 -6.49
N THR A 16 5.18 -8.44 -5.54
CA THR A 16 3.93 -9.16 -5.81
C THR A 16 3.04 -8.38 -6.77
N SER A 17 2.93 -7.05 -6.60
CA SER A 17 2.11 -6.22 -7.50
C SER A 17 2.65 -6.23 -8.93
N LEU A 18 3.97 -6.21 -9.12
CA LEU A 18 4.58 -6.34 -10.44
C LEU A 18 4.29 -7.71 -11.07
N GLY A 19 4.46 -8.79 -10.30
CA GLY A 19 4.19 -10.14 -10.80
C GLY A 19 2.72 -10.32 -11.22
N VAL A 20 1.78 -9.86 -10.39
CA VAL A 20 0.34 -9.91 -10.69
C VAL A 20 0.01 -9.03 -11.90
N PHE A 21 0.58 -7.83 -12.00
CA PHE A 21 0.37 -6.96 -13.16
C PHE A 21 0.75 -7.65 -14.47
N LEU A 22 1.92 -8.30 -14.51
CA LEU A 22 2.38 -9.02 -15.69
C LEU A 22 1.45 -10.20 -16.03
N ALA A 23 1.08 -11.00 -15.04
CA ALA A 23 0.18 -12.14 -15.24
C ALA A 23 -1.23 -11.71 -15.72
N VAL A 24 -1.77 -10.61 -15.18
CA VAL A 24 -3.06 -10.07 -15.63
C VAL A 24 -2.96 -9.47 -17.02
N ALA A 25 -1.86 -8.81 -17.37
CA ALA A 25 -1.63 -8.29 -18.72
C ALA A 25 -1.62 -9.44 -19.75
N GLU A 26 -0.89 -10.52 -19.47
CA GLU A 26 -0.85 -11.72 -20.31
C GLU A 26 -2.23 -12.36 -20.43
N ALA A 27 -2.95 -12.56 -19.32
CA ALA A 27 -4.30 -13.13 -19.35
C ALA A 27 -5.31 -12.26 -20.13
N LEU A 28 -5.18 -10.92 -20.08
CA LEU A 28 -6.00 -10.02 -20.87
C LEU A 28 -5.73 -10.19 -22.38
N GLU A 29 -4.47 -10.29 -22.79
CA GLU A 29 -4.07 -10.55 -24.17
C GLU A 29 -4.63 -11.89 -24.67
N GLU A 30 -4.50 -12.96 -23.88
CA GLU A 30 -5.00 -14.30 -24.23
C GLU A 30 -6.53 -14.37 -24.32
N SER A 31 -7.23 -13.65 -23.42
CA SER A 31 -8.70 -13.67 -23.37
C SER A 31 -9.38 -12.92 -24.53
N ASN A 32 -8.64 -12.05 -25.22
CA ASN A 32 -9.14 -11.15 -26.26
C ASN A 32 -10.34 -10.29 -25.79
N LEU A 33 -10.43 -10.02 -24.49
CA LEU A 33 -11.43 -9.15 -23.89
C LEU A 33 -10.97 -7.68 -23.95
N PRO A 34 -11.88 -6.73 -24.21
CA PRO A 34 -11.54 -5.32 -24.14
C PRO A 34 -11.26 -4.93 -22.67
N GLY A 35 -10.12 -4.30 -22.43
CA GLY A 35 -9.76 -3.85 -21.09
C GLY A 35 -8.33 -3.33 -21.02
N ARG A 36 -7.94 -2.89 -19.82
CA ARG A 36 -6.56 -2.54 -19.48
C ARG A 36 -6.29 -2.88 -18.03
N VAL A 37 -5.04 -3.17 -17.73
CA VAL A 37 -4.53 -3.23 -16.36
C VAL A 37 -3.51 -2.10 -16.18
N ARG A 38 -3.46 -1.50 -14.99
CA ARG A 38 -2.51 -0.42 -14.64
C ARG A 38 -1.84 -0.78 -13.32
N LEU A 39 -0.51 -0.69 -13.28
CA LEU A 39 0.25 -0.82 -12.04
C LEU A 39 0.45 0.58 -11.43
N LEU A 40 -0.06 0.80 -10.23
CA LEU A 40 0.11 2.05 -9.49
C LEU A 40 0.88 1.80 -8.19
N GLY A 41 2.07 2.40 -8.08
CA GLY A 41 2.76 2.51 -6.79
C GLY A 41 2.13 3.59 -5.93
N THR A 42 2.22 3.45 -4.59
CA THR A 42 1.78 4.47 -3.64
C THR A 42 2.96 4.90 -2.77
N PRO A 43 3.68 5.99 -3.12
CA PRO A 43 4.76 6.47 -2.28
C PRO A 43 4.23 7.05 -0.97
N ALA A 44 5.09 7.08 0.06
CA ALA A 44 4.84 7.78 1.32
C ALA A 44 3.55 7.37 2.05
N GLU A 45 3.21 6.07 1.99
CA GLU A 45 2.05 5.49 2.70
C GLU A 45 2.14 5.76 4.21
N GLU A 46 3.27 5.42 4.84
CA GLU A 46 3.55 5.54 6.29
C GLU A 46 3.56 6.97 6.86
N THR A 47 3.41 8.00 6.03
CA THR A 47 3.60 9.39 6.46
C THR A 47 2.44 10.26 6.04
N ILE A 48 2.41 10.68 4.78
CA ILE A 48 1.45 11.67 4.28
C ILE A 48 0.29 11.03 3.52
N GLY A 49 0.27 9.70 3.39
CA GLY A 49 -0.75 8.98 2.64
C GLY A 49 -0.76 9.37 1.17
N GLY A 50 0.35 9.12 0.44
CA GLY A 50 0.53 9.57 -0.94
C GLY A 50 -0.56 9.15 -1.94
N LYS A 51 -1.37 8.13 -1.60
CA LYS A 51 -2.57 7.73 -2.35
C LYS A 51 -3.55 8.90 -2.54
N ILE A 52 -3.67 9.77 -1.55
CA ILE A 52 -4.56 10.94 -1.61
C ILE A 52 -4.14 11.87 -2.76
N THR A 53 -2.83 12.11 -2.91
CA THR A 53 -2.29 12.93 -4.00
C THR A 53 -2.54 12.28 -5.36
N LEU A 54 -2.35 10.95 -5.47
CA LEU A 54 -2.63 10.21 -6.70
C LEU A 54 -4.11 10.27 -7.11
N ILE A 55 -5.02 10.10 -6.14
CA ILE A 55 -6.47 10.22 -6.38
C ILE A 55 -6.80 11.63 -6.88
N LYS A 56 -6.29 12.68 -6.23
CA LYS A 56 -6.50 14.08 -6.64
C LYS A 56 -5.94 14.38 -8.03
N ALA A 57 -4.87 13.70 -8.43
CA ALA A 57 -4.27 13.82 -9.76
C ALA A 57 -4.99 12.98 -10.84
N GLY A 58 -6.07 12.27 -10.50
CA GLY A 58 -6.83 11.44 -11.44
C GLY A 58 -6.18 10.09 -11.76
N ALA A 59 -5.22 9.62 -10.97
CA ALA A 59 -4.55 8.33 -11.23
C ALA A 59 -5.53 7.14 -11.20
N TYR A 60 -6.61 7.27 -10.43
CA TYR A 60 -7.68 6.27 -10.29
C TYR A 60 -8.94 6.60 -11.12
N SER A 61 -8.88 7.59 -12.00
CA SER A 61 -9.97 7.85 -12.95
C SER A 61 -10.14 6.67 -13.90
N ASP A 62 -11.39 6.34 -14.20
CA ASP A 62 -11.78 5.24 -15.09
C ASP A 62 -11.19 3.88 -14.65
N VAL A 63 -11.27 3.60 -13.35
CA VAL A 63 -10.90 2.30 -12.75
C VAL A 63 -12.17 1.60 -12.26
N ASP A 64 -12.49 0.46 -12.85
CA ASP A 64 -13.64 -0.36 -12.45
C ASP A 64 -13.38 -1.19 -11.18
N ALA A 65 -12.13 -1.61 -10.98
CA ALA A 65 -11.68 -2.35 -9.82
C ALA A 65 -10.21 -2.05 -9.49
N CYS A 66 -9.88 -2.04 -8.20
CA CYS A 66 -8.51 -1.89 -7.70
C CYS A 66 -8.22 -2.98 -6.68
N LEU A 67 -7.06 -3.61 -6.80
CA LEU A 67 -6.60 -4.68 -5.91
C LEU A 67 -5.26 -4.29 -5.30
N MET A 68 -5.06 -4.70 -4.06
CA MET A 68 -3.76 -4.66 -3.39
C MET A 68 -3.68 -5.79 -2.37
N MET A 69 -2.47 -6.27 -2.09
CA MET A 69 -2.23 -7.24 -1.02
C MET A 69 -1.15 -6.69 -0.09
N HIS A 70 -1.39 -6.82 1.21
CA HIS A 70 -0.41 -6.48 2.24
C HIS A 70 0.12 -7.76 2.87
N PRO A 71 1.45 -7.96 3.00
CA PRO A 71 1.97 -9.07 3.76
C PRO A 71 1.64 -8.88 5.25
N THR A 72 1.40 -9.98 5.94
CA THR A 72 1.29 -10.00 7.40
C THR A 72 2.08 -11.19 7.95
N SER A 73 2.28 -11.22 9.26
CA SER A 73 2.88 -12.36 9.92
C SER A 73 1.94 -13.56 9.88
N SER A 74 2.49 -14.78 9.73
CA SER A 74 1.69 -16.00 9.82
C SER A 74 1.01 -16.17 11.18
N SER A 75 1.54 -15.55 12.24
CA SER A 75 0.89 -15.50 13.56
C SER A 75 -0.42 -14.71 13.58
N HIS A 76 -0.70 -13.93 12.53
CA HIS A 76 -1.96 -13.22 12.38
C HIS A 76 -3.12 -14.18 12.05
N PHE A 77 -2.84 -15.37 11.51
CA PHE A 77 -3.83 -16.38 11.13
C PHE A 77 -3.72 -17.62 12.03
N PRO A 78 -4.61 -17.79 13.02
CA PRO A 78 -4.51 -18.86 14.02
C PRO A 78 -4.84 -20.27 13.49
N ASP A 79 -5.36 -20.39 12.27
CA ASP A 79 -5.96 -21.61 11.70
C ASP A 79 -5.21 -22.16 10.48
N HIS A 80 -3.94 -21.77 10.28
CA HIS A 80 -3.16 -22.07 9.09
C HIS A 80 -3.70 -21.45 7.78
N SER A 81 -4.62 -20.48 7.86
CA SER A 81 -4.96 -19.66 6.70
C SER A 81 -3.71 -18.94 6.17
N LEU A 82 -3.64 -18.78 4.84
CA LEU A 82 -2.56 -18.08 4.15
C LEU A 82 -2.85 -16.58 3.99
N GLY A 83 -4.05 -16.12 4.33
CA GLY A 83 -4.47 -14.74 4.13
C GLY A 83 -5.94 -14.49 4.46
N ASP A 84 -6.34 -13.22 4.39
CA ASP A 84 -7.73 -12.80 4.32
C ASP A 84 -7.95 -12.08 2.98
N ALA A 85 -9.14 -12.26 2.39
CA ALA A 85 -9.54 -11.53 1.18
C ALA A 85 -9.87 -10.06 1.50
N PHE A 86 -10.24 -9.76 2.74
CA PHE A 86 -10.62 -8.42 3.16
C PHE A 86 -10.35 -8.17 4.64
N ASP A 87 -9.61 -7.11 4.95
CA ASP A 87 -9.40 -6.64 6.32
C ASP A 87 -9.78 -5.15 6.45
N LYS A 88 -10.31 -4.77 7.62
CA LYS A 88 -10.70 -3.38 7.92
C LYS A 88 -9.57 -2.67 8.63
N THR A 89 -9.18 -1.52 8.10
CA THR A 89 -8.26 -0.62 8.79
C THR A 89 -9.00 0.56 9.42
N LEU A 90 -8.40 1.13 10.47
CA LEU A 90 -8.95 2.31 11.14
C LEU A 90 -8.54 3.59 10.39
N ALA A 91 -9.42 4.60 10.42
CA ALA A 91 -9.04 5.94 10.00
C ALA A 91 -8.04 6.53 11.01
N THR A 92 -7.02 7.21 10.51
CA THR A 92 -5.96 7.81 11.34
C THR A 92 -5.93 9.32 11.14
N SER A 93 -5.60 10.04 12.21
CA SER A 93 -5.28 11.47 12.17
C SER A 93 -4.10 11.71 13.10
N THR A 94 -3.09 12.44 12.62
CA THR A 94 -1.84 12.65 13.34
C THR A 94 -1.72 14.12 13.70
N SER A 95 -1.44 14.40 14.98
CA SER A 95 -1.19 15.74 15.50
C SER A 95 0.14 15.78 16.23
N SER A 96 0.91 16.87 16.07
CA SER A 96 2.15 17.09 16.81
C SER A 96 2.02 18.32 17.72
N ALA A 97 2.60 18.23 18.92
CA ALA A 97 2.67 19.32 19.87
C ALA A 97 4.12 19.62 20.21
N THR A 98 4.50 20.89 20.19
CA THR A 98 5.84 21.34 20.60
C THR A 98 5.72 22.21 21.84
N PHE A 99 6.36 21.78 22.92
CA PHE A 99 6.43 22.54 24.16
C PHE A 99 7.69 23.42 24.14
N ARG A 100 7.53 24.71 24.46
CA ARG A 100 8.64 25.65 24.58
C ARG A 100 8.66 26.22 25.99
N GLY A 101 9.64 25.80 26.79
CA GLY A 101 9.92 26.35 28.10
C GLY A 101 11.05 27.38 28.07
N LYS A 102 11.28 28.04 29.19
CA LYS A 102 12.53 28.75 29.49
C LYS A 102 13.13 28.10 30.74
N SER A 103 14.44 27.86 30.76
CA SER A 103 15.12 27.40 31.97
C SER A 103 14.91 28.43 33.09
N ALA A 104 14.52 27.95 34.27
CA ALA A 104 14.32 28.79 35.44
C ALA A 104 15.64 29.17 36.14
N HIS A 105 16.73 28.46 35.82
CA HIS A 105 18.07 28.68 36.37
C HIS A 105 19.09 28.69 35.23
N ALA A 106 20.16 29.49 35.39
CA ALA A 106 21.33 29.49 34.50
C ALA A 106 22.16 28.22 34.67
#